data_AF-A0A937B453-F1
#
_entry.id   AF-A0A937B453-F1
#
_cell.length_a   1.000
_cell.length_b   1.000
_cell.length_c   1.000
_cell.angle_alpha   90.00
_cell.angle_beta   90.00
_cell.angle_gamma   90.00
#
_symmetry.space_group_name_H-M   'P 1'
#
loop_
_entity.id
_entity.type
_entity.pdbx_description
1 polymer ?
#
loop_
_entity_poly.entity_id
_entity_poly.type
_entity_poly.pdbx_seq_one_letter_code
_entity_poly.pdbx_strand_id
1 'polypeptide(L)'
;MLRPISAALALAIRRHPILPRSGQRLHARRCSLGDSGVSAIEFAIVAPAVLTIGIGMLKFGIAMTHYMLLNNAAAQGALTLALARGTAAPYTSTGTAITNAAPSLASASITKTTTINGTACTTDTGCASAMVAGQTASVTLAYPCDLTVMGINFKPGCTLSAKSSQMIQ
;
A
#
# COMPACT_ATOMS: atom_id res chain seq x y z
N MET A 1 96.36 25.21 -52.93
CA MET A 1 96.82 24.56 -51.69
C MET A 1 95.87 23.43 -51.36
N LEU A 2 96.39 22.20 -51.21
CA LEU A 2 95.91 21.03 -50.41
C LEU A 2 94.39 20.73 -50.40
N ARG A 3 93.84 19.51 -50.58
CA ARG A 3 94.24 18.09 -50.69
C ARG A 3 92.98 17.30 -51.14
N PRO A 4 93.11 16.10 -51.72
CA PRO A 4 91.99 15.19 -52.01
C PRO A 4 91.71 14.25 -50.82
N ILE A 5 90.45 13.88 -50.57
CA ILE A 5 90.10 12.74 -49.68
C ILE A 5 88.86 11.98 -50.22
N SER A 6 89.17 10.79 -50.73
CA SER A 6 88.46 9.51 -50.63
C SER A 6 86.93 9.46 -50.76
N ALA A 7 86.47 8.97 -51.93
CA ALA A 7 85.21 8.26 -52.08
C ALA A 7 85.50 6.74 -52.09
N ALA A 8 85.07 6.07 -51.03
CA ALA A 8 84.95 4.62 -50.89
C ALA A 8 83.75 4.46 -49.93
N LEU A 9 82.81 3.53 -50.05
CA LEU A 9 82.73 2.27 -50.76
C LEU A 9 81.24 1.90 -50.63
N ALA A 10 80.52 1.72 -51.74
CA ALA A 10 79.19 1.13 -51.71
C ALA A 10 79.31 -0.33 -52.16
N LEU A 11 79.10 -1.28 -51.24
CA LEU A 11 78.43 -2.52 -51.60
C LEU A 11 77.82 -3.20 -50.38
N ALA A 12 76.49 -3.27 -50.41
CA ALA A 12 75.63 -3.85 -49.40
C ALA A 12 75.80 -5.38 -49.35
N ILE A 13 76.21 -5.88 -48.18
CA ILE A 13 76.09 -7.30 -47.86
C ILE A 13 74.88 -7.48 -46.93
N ARG A 14 73.89 -8.15 -47.50
CA ARG A 14 72.64 -8.58 -46.89
C ARG A 14 72.93 -9.55 -45.73
N ARG A 15 72.58 -9.19 -44.50
CA ARG A 15 72.35 -10.16 -43.40
C ARG A 15 71.08 -9.75 -42.66
N HIS A 16 70.11 -10.65 -42.68
CA HIS A 16 68.83 -10.53 -42.00
C HIS A 16 69.05 -10.54 -40.47
N PRO A 17 68.61 -9.52 -39.73
CA PRO A 17 68.49 -9.65 -38.28
C PRO A 17 67.24 -10.47 -37.97
N ILE A 18 67.47 -11.65 -37.38
CA ILE A 18 66.46 -12.50 -36.75
C ILE A 18 65.86 -11.68 -35.60
N LEU A 19 64.61 -11.25 -35.77
CA LEU A 19 63.88 -10.50 -34.75
C LEU A 19 63.72 -11.36 -33.48
N PRO A 20 64.11 -10.86 -32.29
CA PRO A 20 63.78 -11.54 -31.05
C PRO A 20 62.26 -11.46 -30.84
N ARG A 21 61.64 -12.63 -30.75
CA ARG A 21 60.29 -12.83 -30.21
C ARG A 21 60.30 -12.42 -28.73
N SER A 22 60.23 -11.13 -28.46
CA SER A 22 59.88 -10.66 -27.12
C SER A 22 58.40 -10.94 -26.92
N GLY A 23 58.11 -11.92 -26.06
CA GLY A 23 56.76 -12.31 -25.72
C GLY A 23 55.99 -11.09 -25.22
N GLN A 24 55.11 -10.57 -26.07
CA GLN A 24 54.04 -9.69 -25.64
C GLN A 24 53.22 -10.47 -24.61
N ARG A 25 53.49 -10.23 -23.34
CA ARG A 25 52.51 -10.48 -22.29
C ARG A 25 51.38 -9.51 -22.57
N LEU A 26 50.44 -9.92 -23.42
CA LEU A 26 49.09 -9.38 -23.40
C LEU A 26 48.61 -9.56 -21.96
N HIS A 27 48.75 -8.49 -21.18
CA HIS A 27 47.91 -8.32 -20.01
C HIS A 27 46.50 -8.20 -20.59
N ALA A 28 45.83 -9.34 -20.69
CA ALA A 28 44.41 -9.40 -20.84
C ALA A 28 43.86 -8.53 -19.71
N ARG A 29 43.48 -7.30 -20.05
CA ARG A 29 42.53 -6.51 -19.29
C ARG A 29 41.30 -7.40 -19.23
N ARG A 30 41.21 -8.24 -18.18
CA ARG A 30 39.94 -8.74 -17.71
C ARG A 30 39.19 -7.50 -17.28
N CYS A 31 38.45 -6.91 -18.21
CA CYS A 31 37.36 -6.05 -17.82
C CYS A 31 36.47 -6.92 -16.94
N SER A 32 36.43 -6.62 -15.65
CA SER A 32 35.47 -7.20 -14.73
C SER A 32 34.09 -6.68 -15.15
N LEU A 33 33.50 -7.33 -16.17
CA LEU A 33 32.12 -7.13 -16.62
C LEU A 33 31.16 -8.03 -15.83
N GLY A 34 31.64 -8.77 -14.83
CA GLY A 34 30.88 -9.86 -14.19
C GLY A 34 30.16 -9.46 -12.89
N ASP A 35 30.78 -8.69 -12.00
CA ASP A 35 30.27 -8.57 -10.62
C ASP A 35 29.19 -7.49 -10.46
N SER A 36 29.27 -6.39 -11.20
CA SER A 36 28.31 -5.27 -11.06
C SER A 36 26.90 -5.60 -11.55
N GLY A 37 26.75 -6.60 -12.43
CA GLY A 37 25.46 -7.05 -12.96
C GLY A 37 24.76 -8.09 -12.09
N VAL A 38 25.54 -8.92 -11.37
CA VAL A 38 25.00 -9.98 -10.51
C VAL A 38 24.24 -9.39 -9.32
N SER A 39 24.76 -8.33 -8.69
CA SER A 39 24.07 -7.62 -7.60
C SER A 39 22.71 -7.05 -8.04
N ALA A 40 22.61 -6.54 -9.27
CA ALA A 40 21.34 -6.05 -9.81
C ALA A 40 20.32 -7.18 -10.00
N ILE A 41 20.77 -8.39 -10.37
CA ILE A 41 19.91 -9.56 -10.54
C ILE A 41 19.46 -10.10 -9.18
N GLU A 42 20.34 -10.17 -8.19
CA GLU A 42 20.00 -10.57 -6.82
C GLU A 42 18.94 -9.63 -6.23
N PHE A 43 19.10 -8.32 -6.42
CA PHE A 43 18.08 -7.35 -6.02
C PHE A 43 16.79 -7.50 -6.82
N ALA A 44 16.86 -7.77 -8.12
CA ALA A 44 15.66 -7.96 -8.96
C ALA A 44 14.82 -9.17 -8.52
N ILE A 45 15.42 -10.18 -7.91
CA ILE A 45 14.70 -11.36 -7.39
C ILE A 45 14.10 -11.07 -6.00
N VAL A 46 14.79 -10.30 -5.15
CA VAL A 46 14.31 -9.98 -3.78
C VAL A 46 13.31 -8.83 -3.76
N ALA A 47 13.49 -7.83 -4.64
CA ALA A 47 12.67 -6.62 -4.67
C ALA A 47 11.16 -6.89 -4.84
N PRO A 48 10.69 -7.82 -5.69
CA PRO A 48 9.27 -8.14 -5.78
C PRO A 48 8.68 -8.61 -4.46
N ALA A 49 9.40 -9.44 -3.69
CA ALA A 49 8.94 -9.92 -2.40
C ALA A 49 8.81 -8.78 -1.38
N VAL A 50 9.84 -7.92 -1.28
CA VAL A 50 9.82 -6.76 -0.38
C VAL A 50 8.72 -5.76 -0.79
N LEU A 51 8.55 -5.52 -2.08
CA LEU A 51 7.52 -4.62 -2.61
C LEU A 51 6.10 -5.15 -2.35
N THR A 52 5.90 -6.48 -2.46
CA THR A 52 4.63 -7.12 -2.09
C THR A 52 4.29 -6.86 -0.62
N ILE A 53 5.26 -7.10 0.27
CA ILE A 53 5.08 -6.91 1.70
C ILE A 53 4.81 -5.43 2.02
N GLY A 54 5.58 -4.52 1.40
CA GLY A 54 5.40 -3.07 1.58
C GLY A 54 4.03 -2.58 1.12
N ILE A 55 3.56 -2.96 -0.07
CA ILE A 55 2.22 -2.60 -0.54
C ILE A 55 1.14 -3.25 0.33
N GLY A 56 1.36 -4.48 0.78
CA GLY A 56 0.46 -5.15 1.72
C GLY A 56 0.31 -4.38 3.03
N MET A 57 1.41 -3.88 3.60
CA MET A 57 1.39 -3.04 4.79
C MET A 57 0.62 -1.72 4.55
N LEU A 58 0.80 -1.09 3.38
CA LEU A 58 0.07 0.14 3.03
C LEU A 58 -1.44 -0.11 2.92
N LYS A 59 -1.85 -1.18 2.21
CA LYS A 59 -3.26 -1.56 2.07
C LYS A 59 -3.89 -1.90 3.41
N PHE A 60 -3.18 -2.65 4.25
CA PHE A 60 -3.61 -2.95 5.61
C PHE A 60 -3.75 -1.67 6.46
N GLY A 61 -2.79 -0.74 6.37
CA GLY A 61 -2.86 0.54 7.07
C GLY A 61 -4.09 1.37 6.70
N ILE A 62 -4.43 1.44 5.40
CA ILE A 62 -5.65 2.11 4.94
C ILE A 62 -6.91 1.42 5.50
N ALA A 63 -6.96 0.08 5.42
CA ALA A 63 -8.08 -0.69 5.97
C ALA A 63 -8.25 -0.47 7.48
N MET A 64 -7.15 -0.38 8.22
CA MET A 64 -7.17 -0.11 9.66
C MET A 64 -7.69 1.29 9.98
N THR A 65 -7.29 2.31 9.22
CA THR A 65 -7.86 3.67 9.34
C THR A 65 -9.37 3.65 9.12
N HIS A 66 -9.85 2.94 8.11
CA HIS A 66 -11.29 2.80 7.86
C HIS A 66 -12.00 2.09 9.01
N TYR A 67 -11.38 1.06 9.61
CA TYR A 67 -11.92 0.36 10.76
C TYR A 67 -12.06 1.28 11.99
N MET A 68 -11.03 2.09 12.29
CA MET A 68 -11.09 3.07 13.39
C MET A 68 -12.20 4.10 13.18
N LEU A 69 -12.32 4.63 11.95
CA LEU A 69 -13.39 5.58 11.61
C LEU A 69 -14.78 4.95 11.74
N LEU A 70 -14.94 3.70 11.27
CA LEU A 70 -16.20 2.96 11.40
C LEU A 70 -16.58 2.73 12.87
N ASN A 71 -15.59 2.46 13.72
CA ASN A 71 -15.81 2.30 15.17
C ASN A 71 -16.23 3.62 15.83
N ASN A 72 -15.57 4.72 15.50
CA ASN A 72 -15.96 6.05 15.98
C ASN A 72 -17.36 6.43 15.51
N ALA A 73 -17.69 6.16 14.24
CA ALA A 73 -19.01 6.42 13.68
C ALA A 73 -20.10 5.55 14.32
N ALA A 74 -19.82 4.27 14.61
CA ALA A 74 -20.75 3.41 15.33
C ALA A 74 -21.01 3.93 16.75
N ALA A 75 -19.97 4.39 17.46
CA ALA A 75 -20.11 4.97 18.80
C ALA A 75 -20.93 6.27 18.80
N GLN A 76 -20.64 7.20 17.89
CA GLN A 76 -21.41 8.44 17.75
C GLN A 76 -22.84 8.17 17.30
N GLY A 77 -23.05 7.22 16.39
CA GLY A 77 -24.37 6.76 15.98
C GLY A 77 -25.17 6.17 17.14
N ALA A 78 -24.56 5.32 17.98
CA ALA A 78 -25.23 4.73 19.13
C ALA A 78 -25.58 5.77 20.20
N LEU A 79 -24.68 6.74 20.45
CA LEU A 79 -24.94 7.84 21.37
C LEU A 79 -26.09 8.72 20.88
N THR A 80 -26.04 9.16 19.62
CA THR A 80 -27.11 9.99 19.04
C THR A 80 -28.44 9.26 19.02
N LEU A 81 -28.45 7.97 18.67
CA LEU A 81 -29.65 7.15 18.74
C LEU A 81 -30.18 7.03 20.17
N ALA A 82 -29.32 6.84 21.18
CA ALA A 82 -29.75 6.76 22.58
C ALA A 82 -30.33 8.07 23.12
N LEU A 83 -29.87 9.21 22.63
CA LEU A 83 -30.35 10.55 23.02
C LEU A 83 -31.56 11.01 22.20
N ALA A 84 -31.89 10.34 21.09
CA ALA A 84 -32.92 10.78 20.17
C ALA A 84 -34.37 10.51 20.64
N ARG A 85 -34.56 10.09 21.89
CA ARG A 85 -35.90 9.86 22.46
C ARG A 85 -36.68 11.17 22.50
N GLY A 86 -37.91 11.14 21.98
CA GLY A 86 -38.76 12.33 21.89
C GLY A 86 -38.43 13.27 20.72
N THR A 87 -37.47 12.90 19.86
CA THR A 87 -37.21 13.62 18.61
C THR A 87 -38.10 13.10 17.48
N ALA A 88 -38.37 13.96 16.48
CA ALA A 88 -39.17 13.58 15.32
C ALA A 88 -38.42 12.65 14.33
N ALA A 89 -37.09 12.63 14.38
CA ALA A 89 -36.26 11.95 13.37
C ALA A 89 -35.03 11.20 13.95
N PRO A 90 -35.23 10.20 14.82
CA PRO A 90 -34.13 9.47 15.46
C PRO A 90 -33.28 8.64 14.49
N TYR A 91 -33.86 8.04 13.46
CA TYR A 91 -33.14 7.22 12.48
C TYR A 91 -32.31 8.07 11.52
N THR A 92 -32.90 9.17 11.06
CA THR A 92 -32.26 10.12 10.14
C THR A 92 -31.12 10.87 10.83
N SER A 93 -31.35 11.39 12.05
CA SER A 93 -30.30 12.06 12.84
C SER A 93 -29.12 11.13 13.15
N THR A 94 -29.38 9.87 13.48
CA THR A 94 -28.34 8.83 13.64
C THR A 94 -27.54 8.62 12.35
N GLY A 95 -28.21 8.58 11.19
CA GLY A 95 -27.55 8.44 9.89
C GLY A 95 -26.61 9.61 9.57
N THR A 96 -27.05 10.84 9.86
CA THR A 96 -26.24 12.05 9.72
C THR A 96 -25.04 12.02 10.66
N ALA A 97 -25.24 11.62 11.92
CA ALA A 97 -24.15 11.51 12.89
C ALA A 97 -23.07 10.50 12.48
N ILE A 98 -23.48 9.34 11.94
CA ILE A 98 -22.57 8.33 11.39
C ILE A 98 -21.76 8.90 10.23
N THR A 99 -22.41 9.60 9.29
CA THR A 99 -21.74 10.18 8.12
C THR A 99 -20.74 11.27 8.53
N ASN A 100 -21.12 12.13 9.48
CA ASN A 100 -20.25 13.19 10.00
C ASN A 100 -19.04 12.64 10.77
N ALA A 101 -19.18 11.49 11.43
CA ALA A 101 -18.11 10.84 12.18
C ALA A 101 -17.11 10.06 11.29
N ALA A 102 -17.45 9.79 10.03
CA ALA A 102 -16.59 9.10 9.06
C ALA A 102 -16.60 9.77 7.67
N PRO A 103 -16.14 11.03 7.55
CA PRO A 103 -16.28 11.82 6.32
C PRO A 103 -15.43 11.30 5.14
N SER A 104 -14.40 10.50 5.40
CA SER A 104 -13.56 9.88 4.37
C SER A 104 -14.08 8.53 3.87
N LEU A 105 -15.12 7.97 4.50
CA LEU A 105 -15.80 6.77 4.00
C LEU A 105 -16.94 7.20 3.07
N ALA A 106 -17.12 6.47 1.97
CA ALA A 106 -18.27 6.68 1.11
C ALA A 106 -19.55 6.23 1.83
N SER A 107 -20.43 7.17 2.18
CA SER A 107 -21.65 6.90 2.95
C SER A 107 -22.56 5.86 2.29
N ALA A 108 -22.63 5.84 0.96
CA ALA A 108 -23.42 4.87 0.20
C ALA A 108 -22.90 3.42 0.34
N SER A 109 -21.63 3.25 0.71
CA SER A 109 -21.01 1.94 0.94
C SER A 109 -21.10 1.49 2.40
N ILE A 110 -21.58 2.35 3.31
CA ILE A 110 -21.79 2.01 4.71
C ILE A 110 -23.16 1.33 4.84
N THR A 111 -23.15 0.05 5.20
CA THR A 111 -24.37 -0.65 5.61
C THR A 111 -24.64 -0.35 7.08
N LYS A 112 -25.75 0.33 7.37
CA LYS A 112 -26.18 0.68 8.73
C LYS A 112 -27.32 -0.24 9.18
N THR A 113 -27.19 -0.78 10.39
CA THR A 113 -28.26 -1.51 11.06
C THR A 113 -28.45 -0.94 12.47
N THR A 114 -29.63 -0.40 12.73
CA THR A 114 -30.02 0.14 14.04
C THR A 114 -31.01 -0.79 14.71
N THR A 115 -30.79 -1.09 15.99
CA THR A 115 -31.66 -1.96 16.78
C THR A 115 -31.96 -1.33 18.14
N ILE A 116 -33.18 -1.49 18.62
CA ILE A 116 -33.61 -1.08 19.96
C ILE A 116 -34.10 -2.34 20.67
N ASN A 117 -33.47 -2.68 21.80
CA ASN A 117 -33.73 -3.91 22.55
C ASN A 117 -33.74 -5.18 21.66
N GLY A 118 -32.81 -5.27 20.72
CA GLY A 118 -32.70 -6.39 19.77
C GLY A 118 -33.65 -6.35 18.57
N THR A 119 -34.60 -5.41 18.52
CA THR A 119 -35.50 -5.25 17.37
C THR A 119 -34.95 -4.22 16.40
N ALA A 120 -34.80 -4.60 15.12
CA ALA A 120 -34.35 -3.67 14.09
C ALA A 120 -35.38 -2.56 13.85
N CYS A 121 -34.90 -1.33 13.73
CA CYS A 121 -35.71 -0.19 13.33
C CYS A 121 -35.06 0.49 12.12
N THR A 122 -35.85 0.82 11.10
CA THR A 122 -35.36 1.30 9.79
C THR A 122 -36.00 2.61 9.34
N THR A 123 -36.95 3.13 10.13
CA THR A 123 -37.67 4.38 9.88
C THR A 123 -37.70 5.24 11.13
N ASP A 124 -37.85 6.55 10.98
CA ASP A 124 -37.93 7.47 12.12
C ASP A 124 -39.09 7.15 13.05
N THR A 125 -40.28 6.87 12.51
CA THR A 125 -41.47 6.50 13.29
C THR A 125 -41.32 5.14 13.98
N GLY A 126 -40.71 4.16 13.29
CA GLY A 126 -40.46 2.83 13.84
C GLY A 126 -39.42 2.83 14.94
N CYS A 127 -38.35 3.62 14.78
CA CYS A 127 -37.37 3.80 15.85
C CYS A 127 -38.01 4.55 17.03
N ALA A 128 -38.66 5.71 16.80
CA ALA A 128 -39.24 6.53 17.85
C ALA A 128 -40.25 5.77 18.73
N SER A 129 -41.11 4.94 18.12
CA SER A 129 -42.10 4.13 18.86
C SER A 129 -41.48 3.01 19.70
N ALA A 130 -40.30 2.52 19.33
CA ALA A 130 -39.58 1.49 20.07
C ALA A 130 -38.69 2.07 21.19
N MET A 131 -38.44 3.39 21.20
CA MET A 131 -37.56 4.02 22.18
C MET A 131 -38.22 4.12 23.56
N VAL A 132 -37.73 3.32 24.51
CA VAL A 132 -38.15 3.37 25.91
C VAL A 132 -36.91 3.59 26.80
N ALA A 133 -37.06 4.38 27.86
CA ALA A 133 -36.02 4.61 28.86
C ALA A 133 -35.43 3.29 29.37
N GLY A 134 -34.11 3.22 29.52
CA GLY A 134 -33.43 2.03 30.05
C GLY A 134 -33.27 0.89 29.04
N GLN A 135 -33.84 0.99 27.84
CA GLN A 135 -33.58 0.02 26.76
C GLN A 135 -32.23 0.27 26.10
N THR A 136 -31.68 -0.76 25.46
CA THR A 136 -30.40 -0.65 24.74
C THR A 136 -30.63 -0.28 23.28
N ALA A 137 -30.08 0.85 22.85
CA ALA A 137 -29.94 1.22 21.44
C ALA A 137 -28.60 0.72 20.92
N SER A 138 -28.59 -0.06 19.83
CA SER A 138 -27.35 -0.55 19.20
C SER A 138 -27.29 -0.17 17.74
N VAL A 139 -26.10 0.24 17.30
CA VAL A 139 -25.77 0.58 15.92
C VAL A 139 -24.66 -0.35 15.45
N THR A 140 -24.93 -1.06 14.36
CA THR A 140 -23.96 -1.90 13.67
C THR A 140 -23.70 -1.31 12.30
N LEU A 141 -22.43 -1.14 11.96
CA LEU A 141 -21.98 -0.64 10.68
C LEU A 141 -21.14 -1.71 9.98
N ALA A 142 -21.24 -1.77 8.66
CA ALA A 142 -20.33 -2.54 7.82
C ALA A 142 -19.86 -1.72 6.62
N TYR A 143 -18.61 -1.93 6.21
CA TYR A 143 -17.98 -1.22 5.09
C TYR A 143 -17.09 -2.17 4.28
N PRO A 144 -17.13 -2.16 2.93
CA PRO A 144 -16.28 -3.01 2.11
C PRO A 144 -14.81 -2.59 2.18
N CYS A 145 -13.90 -3.56 2.10
CA CYS A 145 -12.45 -3.35 2.15
C CYS A 145 -11.77 -3.96 0.91
N ASP A 146 -10.73 -3.31 0.41
CA ASP A 146 -9.90 -3.80 -0.71
C ASP A 146 -8.49 -4.10 -0.22
N LEU A 147 -8.10 -5.39 -0.29
CA LEU A 147 -6.76 -5.88 0.05
C LEU A 147 -6.05 -6.43 -1.19
N THR A 148 -6.22 -5.74 -2.31
CA THR A 148 -5.54 -6.09 -3.56
C THR A 148 -4.08 -5.62 -3.52
N VAL A 149 -3.14 -6.55 -3.63
CA VAL A 149 -1.70 -6.28 -3.68
C VAL A 149 -1.15 -6.87 -4.98
N MET A 150 -0.54 -6.03 -5.81
CA MET A 150 0.01 -6.41 -7.13
C MET A 150 -0.96 -7.25 -8.00
N GLY A 151 -2.25 -6.87 -8.01
CA GLY A 151 -3.28 -7.55 -8.81
C GLY A 151 -3.86 -8.82 -8.19
N ILE A 152 -3.35 -9.26 -7.04
CA ILE A 152 -3.90 -10.40 -6.30
C ILE A 152 -4.79 -9.87 -5.17
N ASN A 153 -6.07 -10.24 -5.18
CA ASN A 153 -6.98 -9.94 -4.09
C ASN A 153 -6.86 -11.03 -3.01
N PHE A 154 -6.21 -10.70 -1.89
CA PHE A 154 -5.98 -11.64 -0.79
C PHE A 154 -7.25 -11.96 0.00
N LYS A 155 -8.30 -11.12 -0.10
CA LYS A 155 -9.60 -11.37 0.53
C LYS A 155 -10.74 -10.77 -0.29
N PRO A 156 -11.26 -11.50 -1.30
CA PRO A 156 -12.47 -11.11 -2.02
C PRO A 156 -13.66 -10.99 -1.07
N GLY A 157 -14.45 -9.92 -1.21
CA GLY A 157 -15.60 -9.69 -0.33
C GLY A 157 -15.24 -9.29 1.10
N CYS A 158 -14.04 -8.74 1.33
CA CYS A 158 -13.69 -8.23 2.64
C CYS A 158 -14.68 -7.16 3.11
N THR A 159 -15.23 -7.34 4.31
CA THR A 159 -16.04 -6.33 5.01
C THR A 159 -15.45 -6.04 6.38
N LEU A 160 -15.33 -4.77 6.71
CA LEU A 160 -15.05 -4.27 8.05
C LEU A 160 -16.39 -4.07 8.76
N SER A 161 -16.50 -4.46 10.03
CA SER A 161 -17.72 -4.24 10.81
C SER A 161 -17.39 -3.67 12.17
N ALA A 162 -18.21 -2.73 12.64
CA ALA A 162 -18.13 -2.15 13.97
C ALA A 162 -19.52 -2.08 14.59
N LYS A 163 -19.62 -2.32 15.90
CA LYS A 163 -20.87 -2.25 16.64
C LYS A 163 -20.67 -1.45 17.92
N SER A 164 -21.61 -0.57 18.23
CA SER A 164 -21.68 0.12 19.51
C SER A 164 -23.10 0.11 20.05
N SER A 165 -23.22 0.09 21.37
CA SER A 165 -24.48 0.02 22.09
C SER A 165 -24.47 1.05 23.22
N GLN A 166 -25.61 1.72 23.43
CA GLN A 166 -25.81 2.73 24.47
C GLN A 166 -27.20 2.55 25.09
N MET A 167 -27.34 2.91 26.37
CA MET A 167 -28.64 2.89 27.04
C MET A 167 -29.42 4.16 26.67
N ILE A 168 -30.69 4.00 26.33
CA ILE A 168 -31.61 5.12 26.05
C ILE A 168 -31.88 5.87 27.37
N GLN A 169 -31.55 7.16 27.40
CA GLN A 169 -31.86 8.07 28.50
C GLN A 169 -33.33 8.40 28.51
#